data_AF-A0A330GJM7-F1
#
_entry.id   AF-A0A330GJM7-F1
#
_cell.length_a   1.000
_cell.length_b   1.000
_cell.length_c   1.000
_cell.angle_alpha   90.00
_cell.angle_beta   90.00
_cell.angle_gamma   90.00
#
_symmetry.space_group_name_H-M   'P 1'
#
loop_
_entity.id
_entity.type
_entity.pdbx_description
1 polymer ?
#
loop_
_entity_poly.entity_id
_entity_poly.type
_entity_poly.pdbx_seq_one_letter_code
_entity_poly.pdbx_strand_id
1 'polypeptide(L)'
;MSRYLMSSQCVFDVIKRRNLDAELWLEAADARGIYADDICISAVTPMTIRWQLEQALTAARAKPEAAAYPVPLIRDFIDQANRFFEDFARDDRIIAMDHRIAVRWGDLLDMKITYGSPDGRLYDVPSATKVEIATALVGRGDFPFVYVDYHQDAHAGIPGLAVENPEKFSRR
;
A
#
# COMPACT_ATOMS: atom_id res chain seq x y z
N MET A 1 -2.56 20.81 5.77
CA MET A 1 -3.10 19.89 4.73
C MET A 1 -2.89 18.48 5.24
N SER A 2 -3.88 17.62 5.06
CA SER A 2 -3.75 16.18 5.37
C SER A 2 -2.83 15.55 4.32
N ARG A 3 -1.86 14.77 4.78
CA ARG A 3 -1.03 13.94 3.89
C ARG A 3 -1.60 12.53 3.86
N TYR A 4 -1.37 11.82 2.77
CA TYR A 4 -1.88 10.48 2.51
C TYR A 4 -0.73 9.49 2.53
N LEU A 5 -0.98 8.29 3.05
CA LEU A 5 -0.05 7.17 2.99
C LEU A 5 -0.73 6.03 2.23
N MET A 6 -0.22 5.67 1.06
CA MET A 6 -0.77 4.55 0.30
C MET A 6 -0.27 3.21 0.85
N SER A 7 -1.18 2.26 1.01
CA SER A 7 -0.85 0.87 1.35
C SER A 7 -0.06 0.20 0.23
N SER A 8 0.71 -0.85 0.57
CA SER A 8 1.39 -1.67 -0.44
C SER A 8 0.43 -2.27 -1.47
N GLN A 9 -0.79 -2.64 -1.07
CA GLN A 9 -1.80 -3.14 -1.98
C GLN A 9 -2.24 -2.08 -2.99
N CYS A 10 -2.55 -0.86 -2.54
CA CYS A 10 -2.91 0.25 -3.44
C CYS A 10 -1.77 0.61 -4.39
N VAL A 11 -0.54 0.68 -3.89
CA VAL A 11 0.65 0.94 -4.72
C VAL A 11 0.84 -0.17 -5.74
N PHE A 12 0.64 -1.43 -5.36
CA PHE A 12 0.75 -2.55 -6.28
C PHE A 12 -0.30 -2.49 -7.39
N ASP A 13 -1.53 -2.07 -7.07
CA ASP A 13 -2.58 -1.87 -8.07
C ASP A 13 -2.24 -0.74 -9.05
N VAL A 14 -1.69 0.38 -8.55
CA VAL A 14 -1.19 1.47 -9.41
C VAL A 14 -0.07 1.02 -10.34
N ILE A 15 0.84 0.17 -9.84
CA ILE A 15 1.95 -0.40 -10.63
C ILE A 15 1.44 -1.31 -11.76
N LYS A 16 0.25 -1.92 -11.63
CA LYS A 16 -0.29 -2.80 -12.68
C LYS A 16 -0.78 -2.02 -13.89
N ARG A 17 -1.18 -0.74 -13.72
CA ARG A 17 -1.78 0.12 -14.76
C ARG A 17 -2.94 -0.55 -15.49
N ARG A 18 -3.92 -1.02 -14.71
CA ARG A 18 -5.06 -1.80 -15.16
C ARG A 18 -6.39 -1.12 -14.90
N ASN A 19 -6.40 0.19 -14.64
CA ASN A 19 -7.60 0.95 -14.33
C ASN A 19 -8.29 0.40 -13.06
N LEU A 20 -7.48 0.07 -12.06
CA LEU A 20 -7.95 -0.41 -10.75
C LEU A 20 -8.32 0.76 -9.84
N ASP A 21 -9.04 0.47 -8.76
CA ASP A 21 -9.61 1.49 -7.86
C ASP A 21 -8.57 2.47 -7.30
N ALA A 22 -7.37 1.98 -6.98
CA ALA A 22 -6.26 2.82 -6.53
C ALA A 22 -5.73 3.79 -7.61
N GLU A 23 -5.80 3.42 -8.89
CA GLU A 23 -5.46 4.33 -10.00
C GLU A 23 -6.52 5.42 -10.13
N LEU A 24 -7.81 5.04 -10.07
CA LEU A 24 -8.92 5.99 -10.12
C LEU A 24 -8.90 6.97 -8.95
N TRP A 25 -8.48 6.50 -7.77
CA TRP A 25 -8.26 7.34 -6.60
C TRP A 25 -7.18 8.42 -6.85
N LEU A 26 -6.05 8.04 -7.48
CA LEU A 26 -4.98 8.96 -7.85
C LEU A 26 -5.45 9.96 -8.91
N GLU A 27 -6.18 9.52 -9.93
CA GLU A 27 -6.74 10.40 -10.96
C GLU A 27 -7.69 11.45 -10.36
N ALA A 28 -8.48 11.06 -9.35
CA ALA A 28 -9.37 11.96 -8.64
C ALA A 28 -8.67 12.83 -7.59
N ALA A 29 -7.38 12.65 -7.32
CA ALA A 29 -6.65 13.35 -6.26
C ALA A 29 -6.53 14.87 -6.54
N ASP A 30 -6.18 15.25 -7.77
CA ASP A 30 -5.97 16.65 -8.17
C ASP A 30 -7.26 17.49 -8.03
N ALA A 31 -8.40 16.92 -8.45
CA ALA A 31 -9.71 17.56 -8.30
C ALA A 31 -10.12 17.79 -6.83
N ARG A 32 -9.47 17.10 -5.89
CA ARG A 32 -9.66 17.23 -4.43
C ARG A 32 -8.60 18.12 -3.77
N GLY A 33 -7.70 18.72 -4.55
CA GLY A 33 -6.58 19.51 -4.04
C GLY A 33 -5.53 18.67 -3.31
N ILE A 34 -5.40 17.39 -3.67
CA ILE A 34 -4.35 16.49 -3.18
C ILE A 34 -3.26 16.44 -4.25
N TYR A 35 -2.09 16.95 -3.93
CA TYR A 35 -0.98 17.01 -4.87
C TYR A 35 -0.03 15.82 -4.68
N ALA A 36 0.89 15.62 -5.63
CA ALA A 36 1.86 14.51 -5.57
C ALA A 36 2.68 14.51 -4.27
N ASP A 37 3.02 15.70 -3.75
CA ASP A 37 3.77 15.92 -2.51
C ASP A 37 2.98 15.59 -1.24
N ASP A 38 1.65 15.49 -1.35
CA ASP A 38 0.79 15.08 -0.25
C ASP A 38 0.71 13.56 -0.12
N ILE A 39 1.21 12.79 -1.09
CA ILE A 39 1.07 11.33 -1.17
C ILE A 39 2.41 10.67 -0.87
N CYS A 40 2.44 9.84 0.17
CA CYS A 40 3.62 9.13 0.62
C CYS A 40 3.41 7.61 0.60
N ILE A 41 4.51 6.86 0.72
CA ILE A 41 4.51 5.42 0.99
C ILE A 41 5.42 5.11 2.17
N SER A 42 5.21 3.98 2.84
CA SER A 42 6.13 3.52 3.89
C SER A 42 7.41 2.94 3.27
N ALA A 43 8.54 3.03 3.96
CA ALA A 43 9.78 2.37 3.54
C ALA A 43 9.66 0.84 3.42
N VAL A 44 8.68 0.22 4.07
CA VAL A 44 8.40 -1.22 3.92
C VAL A 44 7.70 -1.56 2.60
N THR A 45 7.03 -0.59 1.97
CA THR A 45 6.21 -0.80 0.77
C THR A 45 7.07 -1.23 -0.44
N PRO A 46 8.18 -0.54 -0.79
CA PRO A 46 9.06 -1.00 -1.87
C PRO A 46 9.64 -2.39 -1.64
N MET A 47 10.03 -2.70 -0.40
CA MET A 47 10.55 -4.02 -0.04
C MET A 47 9.50 -5.12 -0.25
N THR A 48 8.28 -4.88 0.22
CA THR A 48 7.16 -5.84 0.14
C THR A 48 6.80 -6.13 -1.32
N ILE A 49 6.64 -5.09 -2.13
CA ILE A 49 6.25 -5.23 -3.54
C ILE A 49 7.36 -5.89 -4.36
N ARG A 50 8.62 -5.50 -4.16
CA ARG A 50 9.76 -6.14 -4.87
C ARG A 50 9.84 -7.62 -4.54
N TRP A 51 9.75 -7.98 -3.26
CA TRP A 51 9.75 -9.37 -2.83
C TRP A 51 8.60 -10.17 -3.47
N GLN A 52 7.38 -9.64 -3.46
CA GLN A 52 6.22 -10.30 -4.08
C GLN A 52 6.41 -10.51 -5.59
N LEU A 53 6.92 -9.50 -6.31
CA LEU A 53 7.20 -9.60 -7.75
C LEU A 53 8.31 -10.61 -8.07
N GLU A 54 9.37 -10.65 -7.26
CA GLU A 54 10.45 -11.62 -7.41
C GLU A 54 9.98 -13.06 -7.15
N GLN A 55 9.14 -13.27 -6.14
CA GLN A 55 8.51 -14.55 -5.88
C GLN A 55 7.60 -14.97 -7.04
N ALA A 56 6.77 -14.06 -7.55
CA ALA A 56 5.91 -14.31 -8.70
C ALA A 56 6.73 -14.67 -9.96
N LEU A 57 7.83 -13.95 -10.21
CA LEU A 57 8.72 -14.22 -11.34
C LEU A 57 9.38 -15.60 -11.23
N THR A 58 9.84 -15.95 -10.03
CA THR A 58 10.45 -17.26 -9.75
C THR A 58 9.45 -18.39 -9.95
N ALA A 59 8.24 -18.24 -9.41
CA ALA A 59 7.16 -19.21 -9.58
C ALA A 59 6.76 -19.37 -11.05
N ALA A 60 6.61 -18.26 -11.79
CA ALA A 60 6.23 -18.27 -13.20
C ALA A 60 7.29 -18.90 -14.11
N ARG A 61 8.57 -18.81 -13.74
CA ARG A 61 9.66 -19.53 -14.46
C ARG A 61 9.64 -21.02 -14.19
N ALA A 62 9.31 -21.42 -12.96
CA ALA A 62 9.31 -22.83 -12.56
C ALA A 62 8.08 -23.58 -13.11
N LYS A 63 6.91 -22.93 -13.14
CA LYS A 63 5.63 -23.50 -13.63
C LYS A 63 4.82 -22.47 -14.41
N PRO A 64 5.18 -22.19 -15.68
CA PRO A 64 4.55 -21.15 -16.49
C PRO A 64 3.03 -21.30 -16.64
N GLU A 65 2.54 -22.53 -16.74
CA GLU A 65 1.13 -22.88 -16.94
C GLU A 65 0.23 -22.59 -15.72
N ALA A 66 0.82 -22.50 -14.53
CA ALA A 66 0.11 -22.21 -13.28
C ALA A 66 0.28 -20.76 -12.82
N ALA A 67 1.01 -19.93 -13.57
CA ALA A 67 1.31 -18.56 -13.19
C ALA A 67 0.10 -17.64 -13.38
N ALA A 68 -0.19 -16.79 -12.37
CA ALA A 68 -1.24 -15.79 -12.47
C ALA A 68 -1.00 -14.77 -13.60
N TYR A 69 0.28 -14.48 -13.88
CA TYR A 69 0.71 -13.60 -14.96
C TYR A 69 1.89 -14.23 -15.70
N PRO A 70 2.01 -14.02 -17.03
CA PRO A 70 3.15 -14.51 -17.79
C PRO A 70 4.43 -13.73 -17.44
N VAL A 71 5.59 -14.37 -17.59
CA VAL A 71 6.91 -13.79 -17.25
C VAL A 71 7.16 -12.38 -17.84
N PRO A 72 6.85 -12.10 -19.12
CA PRO A 72 7.02 -10.75 -19.67
C PRO A 72 6.23 -9.68 -18.90
N LEU A 73 4.97 -9.99 -18.54
CA LEU A 73 4.12 -9.04 -17.81
C LEU A 73 4.63 -8.79 -16.38
N ILE A 74 5.15 -9.82 -15.71
CA ILE A 74 5.76 -9.65 -14.37
C ILE A 74 7.00 -8.75 -14.45
N ARG A 75 7.81 -8.88 -15.50
CA ARG A 75 8.96 -7.98 -15.73
C ARG A 75 8.51 -6.54 -15.95
N ASP A 76 7.45 -6.34 -16.73
CA ASP A 76 6.87 -5.00 -16.93
C ASP A 76 6.42 -4.38 -15.60
N PHE A 77 5.82 -5.18 -14.70
CA PHE A 77 5.46 -4.72 -13.35
C PHE A 77 6.69 -4.35 -12.52
N ILE A 78 7.79 -5.11 -12.60
CA ILE A 78 9.06 -4.77 -11.92
C ILE A 78 9.61 -3.43 -12.42
N ASP A 79 9.63 -3.22 -13.74
CA ASP A 79 10.13 -1.97 -14.33
C ASP A 79 9.23 -0.77 -13.98
N GLN A 80 7.92 -0.98 -13.89
CA GLN A 80 6.97 0.04 -13.42
C GLN A 80 7.15 0.34 -11.93
N ALA A 81 7.32 -0.69 -11.09
CA ALA A 81 7.59 -0.55 -9.67
C ALA A 81 8.88 0.25 -9.41
N ASN A 82 9.97 -0.07 -10.13
CA ASN A 82 11.24 0.64 -9.97
C ASN A 82 11.12 2.13 -10.31
N ARG A 83 10.50 2.47 -11.45
CA ARG A 83 10.24 3.87 -11.81
C ARG A 83 9.37 4.59 -10.79
N PHE A 84 8.32 3.93 -10.29
CA PHE A 84 7.45 4.48 -9.26
C PHE A 84 8.23 4.76 -7.96
N PHE A 85 9.05 3.82 -7.49
CA PHE A 85 9.83 4.01 -6.26
C PHE A 85 10.95 5.03 -6.42
N GLU A 86 11.60 5.12 -7.58
CA GLU A 86 12.59 6.16 -7.88
C GLU A 86 11.98 7.57 -7.85
N ASP A 87 10.75 7.71 -8.34
CA ASP A 87 9.99 8.96 -8.26
C ASP A 87 9.69 9.36 -6.81
N PHE A 88 9.14 8.45 -6.01
CA PHE A 88 8.88 8.71 -4.60
C PHE A 88 10.16 8.98 -3.79
N ALA A 89 11.25 8.28 -4.10
CA ALA A 89 12.53 8.48 -3.40
C ALA A 89 13.15 9.84 -3.71
N ARG A 90 13.07 10.29 -4.97
CA ARG A 90 13.61 11.57 -5.43
C ARG A 90 12.96 12.77 -4.75
N ASP A 91 11.68 12.66 -4.38
CA ASP A 91 10.90 13.73 -3.76
C ASP A 91 10.74 13.57 -2.23
N ASP A 92 11.51 12.68 -1.60
CA ASP A 92 11.40 12.40 -0.15
C ASP A 92 9.97 11.97 0.27
N ARG A 93 9.28 11.20 -0.57
CA ARG A 93 7.90 10.70 -0.33
C ARG A 93 7.88 9.26 0.23
N ILE A 94 9.03 8.68 0.51
CA ILE A 94 9.17 7.40 1.21
C ILE A 94 9.45 7.67 2.68
N ILE A 95 8.50 7.32 3.55
CA ILE A 95 8.63 7.55 5.00
C ILE A 95 9.52 6.46 5.60
N ALA A 96 10.71 6.88 6.04
CA ALA A 96 11.64 6.02 6.75
C ALA A 96 11.07 5.55 8.09
N MET A 97 11.38 4.30 8.46
CA MET A 97 11.03 3.77 9.76
C MET A 97 11.92 4.39 10.84
N ASP A 98 11.33 5.18 11.72
CA ASP A 98 12.01 5.77 12.88
C ASP A 98 11.62 5.05 14.18
N HIS A 99 12.18 5.50 15.30
CA HIS A 99 11.88 4.96 16.62
C HIS A 99 10.38 5.07 16.99
N ARG A 100 9.69 6.13 16.60
CA ARG A 100 8.27 6.33 16.93
C ARG A 100 7.40 5.35 16.17
N ILE A 101 7.68 5.15 14.88
CA ILE A 101 7.02 4.15 14.03
C ILE A 101 7.29 2.75 14.57
N ALA A 102 8.53 2.45 14.97
CA ALA A 102 8.89 1.15 15.54
C ALA A 102 8.14 0.84 16.84
N VAL A 103 8.05 1.80 17.76
CA VAL A 103 7.26 1.67 19.00
C VAL A 103 5.79 1.45 18.67
N ARG A 104 5.23 2.26 17.77
CA ARG A 104 3.81 2.14 17.39
C ARG A 104 3.51 0.82 16.69
N TRP A 105 4.43 0.32 15.87
CA TRP A 105 4.33 -1.02 15.27
C TRP A 105 4.31 -2.10 16.34
N GLY A 106 5.14 -1.98 17.40
CA GLY A 106 5.11 -2.84 18.57
C GLY A 106 3.71 -2.95 19.21
N ASP A 107 3.02 -1.83 19.41
CA ASP A 107 1.65 -1.80 19.93
C ASP A 107 0.65 -2.58 19.04
N LEU A 108 0.89 -2.60 17.74
CA LEU A 108 0.01 -3.26 16.76
C LEU A 108 0.29 -4.75 16.61
N LEU A 109 1.44 -5.27 17.08
CA LEU A 109 1.81 -6.67 16.89
C LEU A 109 0.79 -7.63 17.49
N ASP A 110 0.28 -7.32 18.69
CA ASP A 110 -0.69 -8.14 19.41
C ASP A 110 -2.15 -7.89 18.96
N MET A 111 -2.40 -6.84 18.19
CA MET A 111 -3.73 -6.58 17.64
C MET A 111 -4.03 -7.58 16.51
N LYS A 112 -5.12 -8.33 16.64
CA LYS A 112 -5.67 -9.12 15.54
C LYS A 112 -6.40 -8.21 14.57
N ILE A 113 -5.64 -7.74 13.57
CA ILE A 113 -6.18 -6.99 12.45
C ILE A 113 -6.45 -8.02 11.36
N THR A 114 -7.69 -8.13 10.90
CA THR A 114 -8.10 -9.11 9.89
C THR A 114 -8.72 -8.43 8.67
N TYR A 115 -8.54 -9.03 7.51
CA TYR A 115 -9.23 -8.65 6.28
C TYR A 115 -10.05 -9.82 5.73
N GLY A 116 -11.20 -9.49 5.14
CA GLY A 116 -12.08 -10.45 4.49
C GLY A 116 -11.67 -10.66 3.04
N SER A 117 -11.54 -11.91 2.61
CA SER A 117 -11.46 -12.25 1.19
C SER A 117 -12.85 -12.25 0.53
N PRO A 118 -12.93 -12.25 -0.81
CA PRO A 118 -14.20 -12.30 -1.53
C PRO A 118 -15.09 -13.51 -1.20
N ASP A 119 -14.52 -14.62 -0.72
CA ASP A 119 -15.23 -15.83 -0.27
C ASP A 119 -15.61 -15.79 1.23
N GLY A 120 -15.41 -14.65 1.91
CA GLY A 120 -15.82 -14.43 3.30
C GLY A 120 -14.86 -15.01 4.34
N ARG A 121 -13.67 -15.48 3.96
CA ARG A 121 -12.64 -15.93 4.91
C ARG A 121 -11.90 -14.73 5.49
N LEU A 122 -11.56 -14.82 6.77
CA LEU A 122 -10.77 -13.80 7.45
C LEU A 122 -9.30 -14.21 7.47
N TYR A 123 -8.42 -13.31 7.08
CA TYR A 123 -6.97 -13.47 7.13
C TYR A 123 -6.36 -12.40 8.03
N ASP A 124 -5.33 -12.78 8.79
CA ASP A 124 -4.56 -11.82 9.57
C ASP A 124 -3.77 -10.89 8.63
N VAL A 125 -3.79 -9.61 8.95
CA VAL A 125 -3.00 -8.60 8.26
C VAL A 125 -1.51 -8.87 8.49
N PRO A 126 -0.69 -8.96 7.42
CA PRO A 126 0.74 -9.23 7.54
C PRO A 126 1.46 -8.18 8.40
N SER A 127 2.56 -8.60 9.05
CA SER A 127 3.37 -7.71 9.88
C SER A 127 3.87 -6.46 9.12
N ALA A 128 4.18 -6.61 7.82
CA ALA A 128 4.56 -5.48 6.97
C ALA A 128 3.44 -4.43 6.84
N THR A 129 2.19 -4.84 6.66
CA THR A 129 1.04 -3.91 6.63
C THR A 129 0.83 -3.24 7.99
N LYS A 130 1.13 -3.92 9.10
CA LYS A 130 1.13 -3.27 10.43
C LYS A 130 2.17 -2.15 10.55
N VAL A 131 3.32 -2.27 9.86
CA VAL A 131 4.30 -1.17 9.76
C VAL A 131 3.74 0.00 8.96
N GLU A 132 2.99 -0.26 7.88
CA GLU A 132 2.30 0.78 7.10
C GLU A 132 1.28 1.53 7.97
N ILE A 133 0.47 0.80 8.73
CA ILE A 133 -0.50 1.38 9.68
C ILE A 133 0.22 2.19 10.76
N ALA A 134 1.32 1.69 11.33
CA ALA A 134 2.11 2.42 12.31
C ALA A 134 2.68 3.72 11.71
N THR A 135 3.16 3.66 10.46
CA THR A 135 3.63 4.83 9.70
C THR A 135 2.51 5.84 9.51
N ALA A 136 1.29 5.40 9.20
CA ALA A 136 0.13 6.27 9.04
C ALA A 136 -0.25 6.98 10.35
N LEU A 137 -0.27 6.23 11.46
CA LEU A 137 -0.61 6.74 12.78
C LEU A 137 0.41 7.77 13.30
N VAL A 138 1.70 7.54 13.04
CA VAL A 138 2.77 8.46 13.48
C VAL A 138 2.85 9.69 12.59
N GLY A 139 2.70 9.52 11.27
CA GLY A 139 2.69 10.66 10.37
C GLY A 139 4.08 11.18 9.99
N ARG A 140 4.13 12.42 9.47
CA ARG A 140 5.37 13.20 9.32
C ARG A 140 5.37 14.34 10.35
N GLY A 141 6.22 14.23 11.37
CA GLY A 141 6.18 15.14 12.53
C GLY A 141 5.04 14.75 13.48
N ASP A 142 4.13 15.67 13.77
CA ASP A 142 2.97 15.44 14.66
C ASP A 142 1.63 15.34 13.90
N PHE A 143 1.70 15.13 12.59
CA PHE A 143 0.52 15.08 11.72
C PHE A 143 0.36 13.68 11.13
N PRO A 144 -0.58 12.87 11.65
CA PRO A 144 -0.91 11.55 11.09
C PRO A 144 -1.31 11.64 9.61
N PHE A 145 -1.05 10.56 8.88
CA PHE A 145 -1.51 10.42 7.51
C PHE A 145 -2.95 9.87 7.46
N VAL A 146 -3.66 10.20 6.39
CA VAL A 146 -4.83 9.42 5.96
C VAL A 146 -4.31 8.18 5.24
N TYR A 147 -4.58 7.01 5.80
CA TYR A 147 -4.17 5.74 5.23
C TYR A 147 -5.08 5.37 4.05
N VAL A 148 -4.52 5.24 2.86
CA VAL A 148 -5.27 4.87 1.66
C VAL A 148 -5.14 3.36 1.48
N ASP A 149 -6.22 2.66 1.80
CA ASP A 149 -6.29 1.20 1.71
C ASP A 149 -7.74 0.73 1.52
N TYR A 150 -7.90 -0.47 0.97
CA TYR A 150 -9.21 -1.09 0.83
C TYR A 150 -9.86 -1.30 2.20
N HIS A 151 -11.20 -1.26 2.26
CA HIS A 151 -11.89 -1.37 3.54
C HIS A 151 -11.63 -2.74 4.17
N GLN A 152 -11.14 -2.71 5.41
CA GLN A 152 -10.98 -3.87 6.26
C GLN A 152 -11.67 -3.52 7.57
N ASP A 153 -12.61 -4.36 8.02
CA ASP A 153 -13.40 -4.10 9.24
C ASP A 153 -12.50 -3.79 10.45
N ALA A 154 -11.33 -4.42 10.51
CA ALA A 154 -10.37 -4.22 11.57
C ALA A 154 -9.74 -2.83 11.62
N HIS A 155 -9.71 -2.07 10.51
CA HIS A 155 -9.21 -0.69 10.52
C HIS A 155 -10.04 0.21 11.46
N ALA A 156 -11.35 -0.02 11.56
CA ALA A 156 -12.22 0.74 12.46
C ALA A 156 -11.90 0.49 13.94
N GLY A 157 -11.24 -0.63 14.26
CA GLY A 157 -10.80 -0.98 15.60
C GLY A 157 -9.48 -0.34 16.03
N ILE A 158 -8.81 0.43 15.17
CA ILE A 158 -7.49 1.02 15.43
C ILE A 158 -7.64 2.50 15.80
N PRO A 159 -7.46 2.88 17.08
CA PRO A 159 -7.67 4.26 17.51
C PRO A 159 -6.74 5.25 16.78
N GLY A 160 -7.34 6.32 16.24
CA GLY A 160 -6.62 7.39 15.56
C GLY A 160 -6.28 7.10 14.10
N LEU A 161 -6.60 5.91 13.57
CA LEU A 161 -6.36 5.59 12.17
C LEU A 161 -7.48 6.19 11.29
N ALA A 162 -7.13 7.17 10.46
CA ALA A 162 -8.01 7.62 9.39
C ALA A 162 -7.76 6.76 8.14
N VAL A 163 -8.82 6.19 7.56
CA VAL A 163 -8.72 5.36 6.35
C VAL A 163 -9.60 5.92 5.24
N GLU A 164 -9.04 5.97 4.04
CA GLU A 164 -9.78 6.27 2.82
C GLU A 164 -9.73 5.08 1.86
N ASN A 165 -10.92 4.59 1.48
CA ASN A 165 -11.06 3.44 0.59
C ASN A 165 -11.12 3.88 -0.89
N PRO A 166 -10.18 3.43 -1.75
CA PRO A 166 -10.19 3.71 -3.18
C PRO A 166 -11.46 3.28 -3.93
N GLU A 167 -12.16 2.22 -3.48
CA GLU A 167 -13.39 1.72 -4.13
C GLU A 167 -14.50 2.77 -4.22
N LYS A 168 -14.46 3.81 -3.38
CA LYS A 168 -15.41 4.92 -3.42
C LYS A 168 -15.30 5.75 -4.70
N PHE A 169 -14.24 5.58 -5.48
CA PHE A 169 -13.94 6.32 -6.70
C PHE A 169 -14.20 5.51 -7.96
N SER A 170 -14.50 4.22 -7.81
CA SER A 170 -14.85 3.35 -8.91
C SER A 170 -16.27 3.63 -9.37
N ARG A 171 -16.43 3.87 -10.68
CA ARG A 171 -17.77 4.00 -11.28
C ARG A 171 -18.46 2.64 -11.19
N ARG A 172 -19.49 2.54 -10.34
CA ARG A 172 -20.43 1.43 -10.37
C ARG A 172 -21.34 1.54 -11.60
#